data_AF-A0A3D5X7V6-F1
#
_entry.id   AF-A0A3D5X7V6-F1
#
_cell.length_a   1.000
_cell.length_b   1.000
_cell.length_c   1.000
_cell.angle_alpha   90.00
_cell.angle_beta   90.00
_cell.angle_gamma   90.00
#
_symmetry.space_group_name_H-M   'P 1'
#
loop_
_entity.id
_entity.type
_entity.pdbx_description
1 polymer ?
#
loop_
_entity_poly.entity_id
_entity_poly.type
_entity_poly.pdbx_seq_one_letter_code
_entity_poly.pdbx_strand_id
1 'polypeptide(L)'
;MKTDKLSVEKNFELISQVITQARNRFEENGFIYLFWGLLNALTSLGQFILLQKEYYAISWYPYLLMPIGGVFTIFYFRKKKGKRQGNQIAKIVSYGWLFLAINMFVVAFVFFPTLKENLIPVTLILLSVGIFISAIAIKSRLLLFSGILINLSAFICFSIKWIYQPLLMSIISIVAVAIPGIILMIQHKKKQNV
;
A
#
# COMPACT_ATOMS: atom_id res chain seq x y z
N MET A 1 34.17 14.56 -40.66
CA MET A 1 32.74 14.26 -40.84
C MET A 1 32.30 13.05 -40.00
N LYS A 2 32.54 13.07 -38.66
CA LYS A 2 32.20 11.98 -37.71
C LYS A 2 31.27 12.43 -36.57
N THR A 3 30.97 13.73 -36.49
CA THR A 3 30.27 14.34 -35.35
C THR A 3 28.75 14.16 -35.43
N ASP A 4 28.17 14.05 -36.63
CA ASP A 4 26.71 13.96 -36.80
C ASP A 4 26.13 12.57 -36.49
N LYS A 5 26.85 11.48 -36.79
CA LYS A 5 26.36 10.11 -36.48
C LYS A 5 26.23 9.88 -34.98
N LEU A 6 27.21 10.35 -34.19
CA LEU A 6 27.19 10.24 -32.73
C LEU A 6 26.03 11.04 -32.10
N SER A 7 25.61 12.13 -32.74
CA SER A 7 24.47 12.95 -32.31
C SER A 7 23.13 12.27 -32.62
N VAL A 8 22.99 11.67 -33.81
CA VAL A 8 21.76 10.99 -34.23
C VAL A 8 21.49 9.73 -33.40
N GLU A 9 22.50 8.89 -33.16
CA GLU A 9 22.37 7.71 -32.29
C GLU A 9 21.95 8.12 -30.87
N LYS A 10 22.59 9.17 -30.33
CA LYS A 10 22.30 9.68 -28.97
C LYS A 10 20.92 10.31 -28.88
N ASN A 11 20.45 10.99 -29.91
CA ASN A 11 19.09 11.53 -29.99
C ASN A 11 18.06 10.41 -30.12
N PHE A 12 18.32 9.38 -30.92
CA PHE A 12 17.43 8.23 -31.03
C PHE A 12 17.35 7.46 -29.70
N GLU A 13 18.48 7.29 -29.01
CA GLU A 13 18.55 6.69 -27.69
C GLU A 13 17.77 7.54 -26.66
N LEU A 14 17.94 8.86 -26.67
CA LEU A 14 17.23 9.79 -25.79
C LEU A 14 15.72 9.78 -26.06
N ILE A 15 15.30 9.82 -27.33
CA ILE A 15 13.89 9.71 -27.74
C ILE A 15 13.32 8.35 -27.29
N SER A 16 14.04 7.26 -27.51
CA SER A 16 13.62 5.92 -27.12
C SER A 16 13.52 5.78 -25.59
N GLN A 17 14.44 6.39 -24.84
CA GLN A 17 14.37 6.48 -23.39
C GLN A 17 13.16 7.31 -22.92
N VAL A 18 12.89 8.47 -23.54
CA VAL A 18 11.73 9.32 -23.20
C VAL A 18 10.42 8.59 -23.51
N ILE A 19 10.30 7.95 -24.67
CA ILE A 19 9.14 7.14 -25.05
C ILE A 19 8.95 5.95 -24.10
N THR A 20 10.02 5.25 -23.76
CA THR A 20 9.99 4.12 -22.82
C THR A 20 9.61 4.56 -21.41
N GLN A 21 10.14 5.70 -20.94
CA GLN A 21 9.78 6.27 -19.64
C GLN A 21 8.32 6.75 -19.61
N ALA A 22 7.83 7.35 -20.69
CA ALA A 22 6.43 7.78 -20.81
C ALA A 22 5.48 6.57 -20.81
N ARG A 23 5.82 5.51 -21.55
CA ARG A 23 5.03 4.25 -21.61
C ARG A 23 5.01 3.50 -20.28
N ASN A 24 6.07 3.61 -19.48
CA ASN A 24 6.20 2.93 -18.19
C ASN A 24 5.62 3.70 -17.00
N ARG A 25 5.05 4.90 -17.18
CA ARG A 25 4.48 5.66 -16.06
C ARG A 25 3.30 4.90 -15.45
N PHE A 26 3.48 4.44 -14.22
CA PHE A 26 2.42 3.80 -13.46
C PHE A 26 1.58 4.86 -12.77
N GLU A 27 0.37 5.10 -13.29
CA GLU A 27 -0.58 5.99 -12.67
C GLU A 27 -1.66 5.21 -11.92
N GLU A 28 -1.95 5.65 -10.70
CA GLU A 28 -2.98 5.11 -9.83
C GLU A 28 -3.94 6.23 -9.41
N ASN A 29 -5.24 5.96 -9.44
CA ASN A 29 -6.29 6.94 -9.09
C ASN A 29 -6.46 7.13 -7.56
N GLY A 30 -5.53 6.64 -6.73
CA GLY A 30 -5.60 6.81 -5.26
C GLY A 30 -6.68 6.00 -4.53
N PHE A 31 -7.78 5.64 -5.21
CA PHE A 31 -8.94 4.94 -4.64
C PHE A 31 -8.59 3.69 -3.83
N ILE A 32 -7.63 2.89 -4.31
CA ILE A 32 -7.25 1.65 -3.64
C ILE A 32 -6.61 1.91 -2.27
N TYR A 33 -5.80 2.97 -2.15
CA TYR A 33 -5.21 3.38 -0.87
C TYR A 33 -6.27 3.93 0.08
N LEU A 34 -7.22 4.72 -0.41
CA LEU A 34 -8.34 5.18 0.41
C LEU A 34 -9.15 4.01 0.96
N PHE A 35 -9.52 3.06 0.10
CA PHE A 35 -10.28 1.88 0.48
C PHE A 35 -9.56 1.05 1.55
N TRP A 36 -8.29 0.68 1.31
CA TRP A 36 -7.52 -0.13 2.26
C TRP A 36 -7.19 0.62 3.54
N GLY A 37 -6.94 1.93 3.48
CA GLY A 37 -6.71 2.76 4.67
C GLY A 37 -7.93 2.82 5.58
N LEU A 38 -9.13 3.01 5.00
CA LEU A 38 -10.37 3.00 5.78
C LEU A 38 -10.72 1.61 6.30
N LEU A 39 -10.58 0.57 5.48
CA LEU A 39 -10.83 -0.80 5.90
C LEU A 39 -9.91 -1.20 7.07
N ASN A 40 -8.62 -0.88 6.97
CA ASN A 40 -7.67 -1.16 8.04
C ASN A 40 -7.96 -0.34 9.30
N ALA A 41 -8.36 0.92 9.16
CA ALA A 41 -8.74 1.76 10.29
C ALA A 41 -9.97 1.22 11.04
N LEU A 42 -11.01 0.80 10.31
CA LEU A 42 -12.24 0.28 10.90
C LEU A 42 -12.01 -1.06 11.61
N THR A 43 -11.25 -1.96 11.01
CA THR A 43 -10.95 -3.28 11.58
C THR A 43 -10.07 -3.17 12.83
N SER A 44 -9.00 -2.40 12.78
CA SER A 44 -8.11 -2.18 13.93
C SER A 44 -8.77 -1.37 15.06
N LEU A 45 -9.63 -0.41 14.74
CA LEU A 45 -10.44 0.29 15.75
C LEU A 45 -11.47 -0.66 16.39
N GLY A 46 -12.10 -1.52 15.59
CA GLY A 46 -12.98 -2.57 16.10
C GLY A 46 -12.26 -3.52 17.06
N GLN A 47 -11.04 -3.92 16.73
CA GLN A 47 -10.20 -4.71 17.64
C GLN A 47 -9.94 -3.96 18.95
N PHE A 48 -9.53 -2.69 18.88
CA PHE A 48 -9.28 -1.87 20.06
C PHE A 48 -10.49 -1.79 20.99
N ILE A 49 -11.69 -1.54 20.44
CA ILE A 49 -12.93 -1.46 21.22
C ILE A 49 -13.24 -2.79 21.92
N LEU A 50 -13.04 -3.92 21.24
CA LEU A 50 -13.26 -5.24 21.82
C LEU A 50 -12.26 -5.56 22.94
N LEU A 51 -10.99 -5.16 22.75
CA LEU A 51 -9.95 -5.34 23.76
C LEU A 51 -10.21 -4.49 25.02
N GLN A 52 -10.69 -3.26 24.86
CA GLN A 52 -11.06 -2.39 25.98
C GLN A 52 -12.26 -2.91 26.77
N LYS A 53 -13.15 -3.67 26.11
CA LYS A 53 -14.30 -4.33 26.75
C LYS A 53 -13.97 -5.74 27.29
N GLU A 54 -12.69 -6.11 27.35
CA GLU A 54 -12.20 -7.41 27.83
C GLU A 54 -12.68 -8.62 27.01
N TYR A 55 -13.19 -8.40 25.80
CA TYR A 55 -13.63 -9.45 24.87
C TYR A 55 -12.45 -10.04 24.07
N TYR A 56 -11.44 -10.57 24.76
CA TYR A 56 -10.19 -11.02 24.15
C TYR A 56 -10.38 -12.13 23.10
N ALA A 57 -11.26 -13.10 23.37
CA ALA A 57 -11.49 -14.25 22.50
C ALA A 57 -12.06 -13.89 21.11
N ILE A 58 -12.82 -12.79 21.02
CA ILE A 58 -13.45 -12.33 19.77
C ILE A 58 -12.75 -11.09 19.18
N SER A 59 -11.69 -10.60 19.82
CA SER A 59 -10.98 -9.38 19.39
C SER A 59 -10.42 -9.44 17.97
N TRP A 60 -10.22 -10.64 17.42
CA TRP A 60 -9.73 -10.86 16.05
C TRP A 60 -10.84 -10.85 14.98
N TYR A 61 -12.12 -10.97 15.34
CA TYR A 61 -13.24 -11.01 14.39
C TYR A 61 -13.30 -9.83 13.41
N PRO A 62 -13.00 -8.58 13.82
CA PRO A 62 -12.99 -7.46 12.88
C PRO A 62 -12.08 -7.68 11.66
N TYR A 63 -10.96 -8.41 11.80
CA TYR A 63 -10.05 -8.69 10.69
C TYR A 63 -10.60 -9.68 9.66
N LEU A 64 -11.74 -10.33 9.91
CA LEU A 64 -12.44 -11.12 8.88
C LEU A 64 -12.93 -10.25 7.71
N LEU A 65 -12.99 -8.93 7.87
CA LEU A 65 -13.26 -7.99 6.78
C LEU A 65 -12.08 -7.85 5.79
N MET A 66 -10.84 -8.18 6.21
CA MET A 66 -9.65 -8.10 5.35
C MET A 66 -9.70 -9.01 4.12
N PRO A 67 -9.98 -10.33 4.24
CA PRO A 67 -10.10 -11.19 3.06
C PRO A 67 -11.22 -10.73 2.13
N ILE A 68 -12.33 -10.21 2.66
CA ILE A 68 -13.43 -9.65 1.87
C ILE A 68 -12.94 -8.44 1.05
N GLY A 69 -12.15 -7.55 1.66
CA GLY A 69 -11.49 -6.44 0.97
C GLY A 69 -10.50 -6.90 -0.11
N GLY A 70 -9.80 -8.00 0.13
CA GLY A 70 -8.93 -8.67 -0.84
C GLY A 70 -9.71 -9.14 -2.08
N VAL A 71 -10.81 -9.86 -1.87
CA VAL A 71 -11.69 -10.32 -2.95
C VAL A 71 -12.26 -9.14 -3.75
N PHE A 72 -12.74 -8.10 -3.07
CA PHE A 72 -13.23 -6.87 -3.70
C PHE A 72 -12.15 -6.23 -4.60
N THR A 73 -10.91 -6.15 -4.10
CA THR A 73 -9.77 -5.59 -4.83
C THR A 73 -9.47 -6.36 -6.12
N ILE A 74 -9.54 -7.69 -6.07
CA ILE A 74 -9.35 -8.55 -7.25
C ILE A 74 -10.43 -8.26 -8.31
N PHE A 75 -11.71 -8.21 -7.91
CA PHE A 75 -12.81 -7.88 -8.83
C PHE A 75 -12.67 -6.49 -9.44
N TYR A 76 -12.33 -5.49 -8.63
CA TYR A 76 -12.12 -4.11 -9.07
C TYR A 76 -11.02 -4.00 -10.13
N PHE A 77 -9.87 -4.64 -9.93
CA PHE A 77 -8.79 -4.62 -10.91
C PHE A 77 -9.08 -5.48 -12.15
N ARG A 78 -9.80 -6.61 -12.01
CA ARG A 78 -10.23 -7.41 -13.16
C ARG A 78 -11.10 -6.60 -14.12
N LYS A 79 -12.06 -5.82 -13.61
CA LYS A 79 -12.94 -4.96 -14.43
C LYS A 79 -12.18 -3.83 -15.15
N LYS A 80 -11.00 -3.45 -14.65
CA LYS A 80 -10.14 -2.40 -15.23
C LYS A 80 -9.02 -2.91 -16.15
N LYS A 81 -8.89 -4.23 -16.36
CA LYS A 81 -7.80 -4.84 -17.15
C LYS A 81 -7.73 -4.36 -18.61
N GLY A 82 -8.83 -3.89 -19.20
CA GLY A 82 -8.86 -3.41 -20.59
C GLY A 82 -7.98 -2.19 -20.91
N LYS A 83 -7.55 -1.41 -19.89
CA LYS A 83 -6.76 -0.16 -20.09
C LYS A 83 -5.30 -0.25 -19.62
N ARG A 84 -4.85 -1.38 -19.04
CA ARG A 84 -3.56 -1.50 -18.33
C ARG A 84 -2.53 -2.40 -19.01
N GLN A 85 -2.82 -2.88 -20.22
CA GLN A 85 -1.98 -3.81 -20.97
C GLN A 85 -0.72 -3.10 -21.48
N GLY A 86 0.33 -3.06 -20.65
CA GLY A 86 1.66 -2.62 -21.10
C GLY A 86 2.65 -2.26 -20.01
N ASN A 87 2.21 -1.93 -18.79
CA ASN A 87 3.12 -1.41 -17.78
C ASN A 87 3.76 -2.54 -16.93
N GLN A 88 5.07 -2.77 -17.12
CA GLN A 88 5.84 -3.75 -16.34
C GLN A 88 5.93 -3.38 -14.85
N ILE A 89 6.05 -2.08 -14.53
CA ILE A 89 6.11 -1.59 -13.15
C ILE A 89 4.81 -1.94 -12.40
N ALA A 90 3.66 -1.77 -13.05
CA ALA A 90 2.36 -2.13 -12.49
C ALA A 90 2.28 -3.62 -12.10
N LYS A 91 2.85 -4.51 -12.92
CA LYS A 91 2.89 -5.95 -12.65
C LYS A 91 3.79 -6.26 -11.45
N ILE A 92 4.98 -5.66 -11.40
CA ILE A 92 5.93 -5.84 -10.28
C ILE A 92 5.28 -5.41 -8.97
N VAL A 93 4.64 -4.24 -8.93
CA VAL A 93 3.92 -3.75 -7.74
C VAL A 93 2.79 -4.69 -7.35
N SER A 94 1.99 -5.16 -8.32
CA SER A 94 0.88 -6.08 -8.05
C SER A 94 1.35 -7.43 -7.49
N TYR A 95 2.42 -8.01 -8.04
CA TYR A 95 2.99 -9.26 -7.52
C TYR A 95 3.66 -9.05 -6.16
N GLY A 96 4.30 -7.90 -5.94
CA GLY A 96 4.85 -7.51 -4.64
C GLY A 96 3.76 -7.43 -3.57
N TRP A 97 2.63 -6.79 -3.87
CA TRP A 97 1.47 -6.76 -2.97
C TRP A 97 0.86 -8.14 -2.72
N LEU A 98 0.78 -8.99 -3.74
CA LEU A 98 0.31 -10.37 -3.56
C LEU A 98 1.24 -11.14 -2.61
N PHE A 99 2.55 -11.03 -2.80
CA PHE A 99 3.53 -11.67 -1.93
C PHE A 99 3.45 -11.13 -0.50
N LEU A 100 3.33 -9.82 -0.31
CA LEU A 100 3.15 -9.20 1.01
C LEU A 100 1.84 -9.65 1.67
N ALA A 101 0.75 -9.73 0.93
CA ALA A 101 -0.54 -10.19 1.44
C ALA A 101 -0.47 -11.65 1.92
N ILE A 102 0.21 -12.53 1.17
CA ILE A 102 0.44 -13.92 1.59
C ILE A 102 1.26 -13.95 2.88
N ASN A 103 2.34 -13.19 2.98
CA ASN A 103 3.16 -13.13 4.19
C ASN A 103 2.37 -12.59 5.39
N MET A 104 1.59 -11.52 5.21
CA MET A 104 0.73 -10.98 6.27
C MET A 104 -0.32 -12.01 6.72
N PHE A 105 -0.89 -12.77 5.78
CA PHE A 105 -1.84 -13.85 6.10
C PHE A 105 -1.17 -14.97 6.90
N VAL A 106 0.00 -15.44 6.46
CA VAL A 106 0.77 -16.46 7.19
C VAL A 106 1.15 -15.97 8.59
N VAL A 107 1.62 -14.72 8.72
CA VAL A 107 1.92 -14.10 10.01
C VAL A 107 0.68 -14.04 10.91
N ALA A 108 -0.46 -13.62 10.36
CA ALA A 108 -1.72 -13.43 11.09
C ALA A 108 -2.40 -14.73 11.54
N PHE A 109 -2.29 -15.82 10.77
CA PHE A 109 -3.00 -17.08 11.06
C PHE A 109 -2.10 -18.20 11.56
N VAL A 110 -0.88 -18.32 11.03
CA VAL A 110 0.05 -19.41 11.39
C VAL A 110 0.93 -19.01 12.58
N PHE A 111 1.48 -17.79 12.56
CA PHE A 111 2.41 -17.32 13.60
C PHE A 111 1.73 -16.53 14.72
N PHE A 112 0.40 -16.43 14.72
CA PHE A 112 -0.37 -15.78 15.78
C PHE A 112 0.03 -16.21 17.20
N PRO A 113 0.08 -17.51 17.56
CA PRO A 113 0.41 -17.93 18.92
C PRO A 113 1.88 -17.67 19.30
N THR A 114 2.77 -17.60 18.31
CA THR A 114 4.21 -17.33 18.52
C THR A 114 4.48 -15.84 18.70
N LEU A 115 3.88 -15.00 17.87
CA LEU A 115 4.14 -13.56 17.86
C LEU A 115 3.38 -12.81 18.95
N LYS A 116 2.16 -13.25 19.32
CA LYS A 116 1.32 -12.63 20.36
C LYS A 116 1.28 -11.10 20.22
N GLU A 117 1.91 -10.37 21.15
CA GLU A 117 1.97 -8.90 21.20
C GLU A 117 2.82 -8.27 20.10
N ASN A 118 3.63 -9.06 19.39
CA ASN A 118 4.48 -8.59 18.30
C ASN A 118 3.80 -8.69 16.92
N LEU A 119 2.56 -9.17 16.86
CA LEU A 119 1.87 -9.38 15.59
C LEU A 119 1.65 -8.05 14.84
N ILE A 120 1.07 -7.06 15.52
CA ILE A 120 0.74 -5.76 14.93
C ILE A 120 2.00 -5.02 14.45
N PRO A 121 3.08 -4.87 15.24
CA PRO A 121 4.28 -4.20 14.75
C PRO A 121 4.89 -4.92 13.53
N VAL A 122 4.94 -6.25 13.50
CA VAL A 122 5.42 -7.01 12.34
C VAL A 122 4.56 -6.75 11.10
N THR A 123 3.22 -6.74 11.24
CA THR A 123 2.33 -6.44 10.10
C THR A 123 2.48 -5.01 9.58
N LEU A 124 2.70 -4.02 10.46
CA LEU A 124 2.98 -2.63 10.07
C LEU A 124 4.32 -2.50 9.32
N ILE A 125 5.36 -3.25 9.73
CA ILE A 125 6.63 -3.31 8.98
C ILE A 125 6.37 -3.83 7.56
N LEU A 126 5.67 -4.95 7.41
CA LEU A 126 5.32 -5.51 6.10
C LEU A 126 4.49 -4.51 5.26
N LEU A 127 3.54 -3.82 5.88
CA LEU A 127 2.70 -2.82 5.22
C LEU A 127 3.54 -1.64 4.73
N SER A 128 4.48 -1.17 5.55
CA SER A 128 5.37 -0.06 5.20
C SER A 128 6.19 -0.35 3.94
N VAL A 129 6.66 -1.59 3.78
CA VAL A 129 7.39 -2.03 2.58
C VAL A 129 6.50 -1.95 1.34
N GLY A 130 5.26 -2.43 1.41
CA GLY A 130 4.30 -2.36 0.31
C GLY A 130 3.98 -0.93 -0.12
N ILE A 131 3.75 -0.05 0.86
CA ILE A 131 3.49 1.38 0.62
C ILE A 131 4.74 2.07 0.04
N PHE A 132 5.93 1.76 0.54
CA PHE A 132 7.18 2.33 0.05
C PHE A 132 7.49 1.93 -1.40
N ILE A 133 7.34 0.64 -1.75
CA ILE A 133 7.47 0.15 -3.13
C ILE A 133 6.48 0.88 -4.05
N SER A 134 5.23 1.03 -3.57
CA SER A 134 4.20 1.74 -4.31
C SER A 134 4.51 3.22 -4.51
N ALA A 135 5.13 3.87 -3.51
CA ALA A 135 5.57 5.25 -3.59
C ALA A 135 6.61 5.46 -4.68
N ILE A 136 7.60 4.57 -4.77
CA ILE A 136 8.65 4.61 -5.80
C ILE A 136 8.02 4.38 -7.18
N ALA A 137 7.16 3.37 -7.31
CA ALA A 137 6.53 3.03 -8.58
C ALA A 137 5.65 4.16 -9.15
N ILE A 138 4.90 4.85 -8.29
CA ILE A 138 4.03 5.98 -8.68
C ILE A 138 4.80 7.31 -8.67
N LYS A 139 6.06 7.33 -8.21
CA LYS A 139 6.89 8.53 -7.97
C LYS A 139 6.17 9.57 -7.09
N SER A 140 5.50 9.10 -6.05
CA SER A 140 4.73 9.92 -5.12
C SER A 140 5.52 10.20 -3.84
N ARG A 141 5.94 11.45 -3.63
CA ARG A 141 6.57 11.87 -2.36
C ARG A 141 5.63 11.67 -1.17
N LEU A 142 4.33 11.83 -1.38
CA LEU A 142 3.32 11.67 -0.32
C LEU A 142 3.29 10.23 0.20
N LEU A 143 3.24 9.23 -0.70
CA LEU A 143 3.29 7.82 -0.30
C LEU A 143 4.66 7.43 0.27
N LEU A 144 5.73 8.12 -0.12
CA LEU A 144 7.06 7.87 0.41
C LEU A 144 7.09 8.22 1.92
N PHE A 145 6.61 9.41 2.27
CA PHE A 145 6.45 9.82 3.66
C PHE A 145 5.50 8.90 4.42
N SER A 146 4.39 8.47 3.79
CA SER A 146 3.50 7.47 4.37
C SER A 146 4.22 6.18 4.76
N GLY A 147 5.02 5.60 3.86
CA GLY A 147 5.74 4.36 4.14
C GLY A 147 6.70 4.51 5.32
N ILE A 148 7.46 5.62 5.36
CA ILE A 148 8.37 5.92 6.47
C ILE A 148 7.60 6.10 7.78
N LEU A 149 6.48 6.82 7.76
CA LEU A 149 5.66 7.07 8.93
C LEU A 149 5.06 5.78 9.50
N ILE A 150 4.54 4.90 8.63
CA ILE A 150 4.04 3.57 9.01
C ILE A 150 5.17 2.75 9.64
N ASN A 151 6.37 2.78 9.04
CA ASN A 151 7.52 2.03 9.55
C ASN A 151 7.94 2.51 10.95
N LEU A 152 8.04 3.83 11.15
CA LEU A 152 8.34 4.40 12.47
C LEU A 152 7.27 4.02 13.51
N SER A 153 5.99 4.06 13.13
CA SER A 153 4.90 3.66 14.02
C SER A 153 4.97 2.18 14.42
N ALA A 154 5.49 1.33 13.53
CA ALA A 154 5.70 -0.08 13.82
C ALA A 154 6.75 -0.28 14.92
N PHE A 155 7.84 0.50 14.89
CA PHE A 155 8.85 0.45 15.95
C PHE A 155 8.32 0.99 17.28
N ILE A 156 7.50 2.04 17.24
CA ILE A 156 6.82 2.58 18.41
C ILE A 156 5.88 1.54 19.03
N CYS A 157 5.20 0.71 18.23
CA CYS A 157 4.32 -0.36 18.72
C CYS A 157 5.04 -1.37 19.63
N PHE A 158 6.34 -1.63 19.46
CA PHE A 158 7.09 -2.52 20.36
C PHE A 158 7.25 -1.97 21.78
N SER A 159 7.14 -0.65 21.95
CA SER A 159 7.24 0.00 23.27
C SER A 159 5.87 0.25 23.91
N ILE A 160 4.77 -0.03 23.21
CA ILE A 160 3.41 0.21 23.68
C ILE A 160 2.76 -1.12 24.11
N LYS A 161 1.93 -1.07 25.15
CA LYS A 161 1.13 -2.23 25.59
C LYS A 161 0.26 -2.74 24.45
N TRP A 162 0.19 -4.06 24.30
CA TRP A 162 -0.50 -4.72 23.20
C TRP A 162 -1.96 -4.27 22.97
N ILE A 163 -2.67 -3.90 24.04
CA ILE A 163 -4.05 -3.39 23.99
C ILE A 163 -4.18 -2.10 23.17
N TYR A 164 -3.15 -1.23 23.16
CA TYR A 164 -3.19 0.06 22.44
C TYR A 164 -2.57 -0.02 21.04
N GLN A 165 -1.90 -1.10 20.67
CA GLN A 165 -1.31 -1.26 19.34
C GLN A 165 -2.36 -1.18 18.21
N PRO A 166 -3.58 -1.76 18.31
CA PRO A 166 -4.61 -1.62 17.28
C PRO A 166 -5.10 -0.19 17.13
N LEU A 167 -5.12 0.59 18.22
CA LEU A 167 -5.47 2.01 18.17
C LEU A 167 -4.45 2.80 17.35
N LEU A 168 -3.15 2.56 17.59
CA LEU A 168 -2.09 3.18 16.81
C LEU A 168 -2.20 2.80 15.33
N MET A 169 -2.42 1.51 15.05
CA MET A 169 -2.62 1.01 13.68
C MET A 169 -3.82 1.69 13.00
N SER A 170 -4.91 1.94 13.71
CA SER A 170 -6.08 2.65 13.17
C SER A 170 -5.75 4.09 12.79
N ILE A 171 -5.13 4.84 13.70
CA ILE A 171 -4.71 6.23 13.48
C ILE A 171 -3.77 6.33 12.28
N ILE A 172 -2.76 5.46 12.24
CA ILE A 172 -1.76 5.43 11.17
C ILE A 172 -2.40 5.05 9.83
N SER A 173 -3.38 4.16 9.82
CA SER A 173 -4.10 3.80 8.59
C SER A 173 -4.87 4.97 7.99
N ILE A 174 -5.46 5.82 8.84
CA ILE A 174 -6.12 7.04 8.38
C ILE A 174 -5.09 8.03 7.86
N VAL A 175 -4.08 8.35 8.69
CA VAL A 175 -3.14 9.43 8.42
C VAL A 175 -2.18 9.10 7.28
N ALA A 176 -1.62 7.88 7.27
CA ALA A 176 -0.58 7.49 6.34
C ALA A 176 -1.09 6.71 5.12
N VAL A 177 -2.34 6.24 5.11
CA VAL A 177 -2.86 5.49 3.95
C VAL A 177 -4.11 6.14 3.36
N ALA A 178 -5.14 6.38 4.17
CA ALA A 178 -6.42 6.91 3.68
C ALA A 178 -6.29 8.34 3.15
N ILE A 179 -5.73 9.27 3.94
CA ILE A 179 -5.53 10.68 3.56
C ILE A 179 -4.69 10.79 2.27
N PRO A 180 -3.52 10.13 2.16
CA PRO A 180 -2.77 10.05 0.91
C PRO A 180 -3.57 9.52 -0.27
N GLY A 181 -4.42 8.51 -0.04
CA GLY A 181 -5.34 7.99 -1.06
C GLY A 181 -6.30 9.04 -1.59
N ILE A 182 -6.90 9.86 -0.70
CA ILE A 182 -7.79 10.97 -1.09
C ILE A 182 -7.02 12.01 -1.92
N ILE A 183 -5.84 12.41 -1.44
CA ILE A 183 -5.02 13.43 -2.11
C ILE A 183 -4.62 12.96 -3.51
N LEU A 184 -4.21 11.69 -3.66
CA LEU A 184 -3.91 11.11 -4.97
C LEU A 184 -5.12 11.09 -5.90
N MET A 185 -6.31 10.82 -5.37
CA MET A 185 -7.56 10.85 -6.15
C MET A 185 -7.88 12.26 -6.65
N ILE A 186 -7.69 13.28 -5.82
CA ILE A 186 -7.88 14.69 -6.19
C ILE A 186 -6.86 15.09 -7.27
N GLN A 187 -5.59 14.72 -7.10
CA GLN A 187 -4.53 14.99 -8.08
C GLN A 187 -4.80 14.30 -9.42
N HIS A 188 -5.31 13.07 -9.38
CA HIS A 188 -5.65 12.32 -10.60
C HIS A 188 -6.81 12.97 -11.35
N LYS A 189 -7.87 13.41 -10.66
CA LYS A 189 -8.98 14.16 -11.29
C LYS A 189 -8.52 15.48 -11.91
N LYS A 190 -7.66 16.24 -11.23
CA LYS A 190 -7.11 17.51 -11.78
C LYS A 190 -6.35 17.28 -13.09
N LYS A 191 -5.56 16.21 -13.19
CA LYS A 191 -4.82 15.87 -14.42
C LYS A 191 -5.70 15.40 -15.59
N GLN A 192 -6.94 14.96 -15.34
CA GLN A 192 -7.88 14.54 -16.39
C GLN A 192 -8.72 15.69 -16.93
N ASN A 193 -8.81 16.80 -16.20
CA ASN A 193 -9.58 17.99 -16.58
C ASN A 193 -8.72 19.11 -17.20
N VAL A 194 -7.42 18.85 -17.40
CA VAL A 194 -6.45 19.72 -18.11
C VAL A 194 -6.06 19.02 -19.40
#